data_AF-A0A2W6ANR0-F1
#
_entry.id   AF-A0A2W6ANR0-F1
#
_cell.length_a   1.000
_cell.length_b   1.000
_cell.length_c   1.000
_cell.angle_alpha   90.00
_cell.angle_beta   90.00
_cell.angle_gamma   90.00
#
_symmetry.space_group_name_H-M   'P 1'
#
loop_
_entity.id
_entity.type
_entity.pdbx_description
1 polymer ?
#
loop_
_entity_poly.entity_id
_entity_poly.type
_entity_poly.pdbx_seq_one_letter_code
_entity_poly.pdbx_strand_id
1 'polypeptide(L)'
;MNWGDIEAWLAMQRRGFCNGLVFVTPVARTACLRATISPFTLLARHVRSEFGEVAEETVAANRAAIAQTELQSVHRGGEVVSAYRVQGETVIVVTDRHAATTTILLAPEYRNQLHLQCWAESADSCA
;
A
#
# COMPACT_ATOMS: atom_id res chain seq x y z
N MET A 1 -5.57 -7.61 24.20
CA MET A 1 -6.55 -7.08 23.23
C MET A 1 -7.92 -7.48 23.75
N ASN A 2 -8.76 -6.53 24.12
CA ASN A 2 -10.09 -6.83 24.67
C ASN A 2 -11.12 -6.97 23.53
N TRP A 3 -12.31 -7.51 23.83
CA TRP A 3 -13.35 -7.75 22.84
C TRP A 3 -13.84 -6.48 22.13
N GLY A 4 -13.86 -5.34 22.81
CA GLY A 4 -14.17 -4.02 22.22
C GLY A 4 -13.11 -3.51 21.25
N ASP A 5 -11.83 -3.79 21.50
CA ASP A 5 -10.74 -3.47 20.55
C ASP A 5 -10.87 -4.30 19.26
N ILE A 6 -11.31 -5.56 19.39
CA ILE A 6 -11.54 -6.46 18.25
C ILE A 6 -12.74 -6.00 17.43
N GLU A 7 -13.86 -5.63 18.06
CA GLU A 7 -15.04 -5.07 17.38
C GLU A 7 -14.73 -3.74 16.67
N ALA A 8 -13.98 -2.84 17.31
CA ALA A 8 -13.51 -1.60 16.68
C ALA A 8 -12.59 -1.88 15.50
N TRP A 9 -11.69 -2.86 15.62
CA TRP A 9 -10.79 -3.28 14.55
C TRP A 9 -11.54 -3.96 13.39
N LEU A 10 -12.57 -4.77 13.67
CA LEU A 10 -13.43 -5.38 12.66
C LEU A 10 -14.34 -4.35 11.98
N ALA A 11 -14.80 -3.34 12.71
CA ALA A 11 -15.55 -2.22 12.15
C ALA A 11 -14.67 -1.31 11.29
N MET A 12 -13.40 -1.13 11.67
CA MET A 12 -12.38 -0.45 10.87
C MET A 12 -12.07 -1.25 9.60
N GLN A 13 -11.95 -2.59 9.66
CA GLN A 13 -11.83 -3.43 8.45
C GLN A 13 -13.01 -3.32 7.48
N ARG A 14 -14.19 -2.87 7.94
CA ARG A 14 -15.37 -2.63 7.08
C ARG A 14 -15.38 -1.25 6.43
N ARG A 15 -14.51 -0.33 6.85
CA ARG A 15 -14.34 1.01 6.27
C ARG A 15 -12.98 1.04 5.58
N GLY A 16 -12.96 1.12 4.26
CA GLY A 16 -11.69 1.24 3.55
C GLY A 16 -10.93 2.51 3.97
N PHE A 17 -9.61 2.54 3.77
CA PHE A 17 -8.79 3.72 4.06
C PHE A 17 -8.70 4.69 2.87
N CYS A 18 -8.40 5.96 3.14
CA CYS A 18 -8.22 6.98 2.11
C CYS A 18 -7.04 6.64 1.19
N ASN A 19 -7.25 6.72 -0.12
CA ASN A 19 -6.25 6.40 -1.14
C ASN A 19 -5.64 7.65 -1.83
N GLY A 20 -6.09 8.85 -1.47
CA GLY A 20 -5.57 10.09 -2.04
C GLY A 20 -5.62 10.13 -3.58
N LEU A 21 -4.61 10.75 -4.20
CA LEU A 21 -4.45 10.77 -5.66
C LEU A 21 -3.90 9.44 -6.17
N VAL A 22 -4.56 8.87 -7.17
CA VAL A 22 -4.19 7.56 -7.73
C VAL A 22 -3.32 7.72 -8.97
N PHE A 23 -2.16 7.08 -8.96
CA PHE A 23 -1.25 6.99 -10.09
C PHE A 23 -1.09 5.54 -10.54
N VAL A 24 -1.01 5.33 -11.85
CA VAL A 24 -0.76 4.00 -12.44
C VAL A 24 0.39 4.15 -13.43
N THR A 25 1.47 3.39 -13.23
CA THR A 25 2.60 3.44 -14.17
C THR A 25 2.16 2.85 -15.52
N PRO A 26 2.70 3.34 -16.66
CA PRO A 26 2.36 2.79 -17.96
C PRO A 26 2.62 1.28 -18.09
N VAL A 27 3.67 0.80 -17.42
CA VAL A 27 4.06 -0.62 -17.44
C VAL A 27 3.07 -1.46 -16.64
N ALA A 28 2.68 -1.04 -15.44
CA ALA A 28 1.66 -1.73 -14.64
C ALA A 28 0.28 -1.70 -15.33
N ARG A 29 -0.09 -0.57 -15.95
CA ARG A 29 -1.32 -0.47 -16.76
C ARG A 29 -1.31 -1.51 -17.88
N THR A 30 -0.19 -1.64 -18.59
CA THR A 30 -0.04 -2.60 -19.69
C THR A 30 -0.14 -4.03 -19.19
N ALA A 31 0.52 -4.37 -18.08
CA ALA A 31 0.42 -5.70 -17.46
C ALA A 31 -1.01 -6.06 -17.07
N CYS A 32 -1.74 -5.13 -16.45
CA CYS A 32 -3.15 -5.31 -16.09
C CYS A 32 -4.04 -5.51 -17.32
N LEU A 33 -3.85 -4.71 -18.38
CA LEU A 33 -4.61 -4.82 -19.63
C LEU A 33 -4.39 -6.17 -20.32
N ARG A 34 -3.16 -6.67 -20.41
CA ARG A 34 -2.87 -8.01 -20.97
C ARG A 34 -3.60 -9.11 -20.19
N ALA A 35 -3.70 -8.94 -18.89
CA ALA A 35 -4.42 -9.85 -18.01
C ALA A 35 -5.93 -9.62 -17.93
N THR A 36 -6.49 -8.72 -18.75
CA THR A 36 -7.92 -8.36 -18.72
C THR A 36 -8.42 -7.92 -17.34
N ILE A 37 -7.51 -7.41 -16.50
CA ILE A 37 -7.79 -6.90 -15.16
C ILE A 37 -7.74 -5.38 -15.19
N SER A 38 -8.72 -4.72 -14.58
CA SER A 38 -8.64 -3.28 -14.34
C SER A 38 -7.69 -2.99 -13.17
N PRO A 39 -6.72 -2.07 -13.30
CA PRO A 39 -5.88 -1.65 -12.16
C PRO A 39 -6.70 -1.19 -10.94
N PHE A 40 -7.89 -0.63 -11.19
CA PHE A 40 -8.81 -0.20 -10.13
C PHE A 40 -9.44 -1.35 -9.35
N THR A 41 -9.45 -2.56 -9.91
CA THR A 41 -9.86 -3.77 -9.16
C THR A 41 -8.83 -4.09 -8.07
N LEU A 42 -7.54 -3.94 -8.37
CA LEU A 42 -6.47 -4.12 -7.40
C LEU A 42 -6.48 -3.02 -6.35
N LEU A 43 -6.73 -1.76 -6.76
CA LEU A 43 -6.95 -0.65 -5.83
C LEU A 43 -8.13 -0.91 -4.88
N ALA A 44 -9.25 -1.42 -5.38
CA ALA A 44 -10.41 -1.69 -4.55
C ALA A 44 -10.13 -2.77 -3.49
N ARG A 45 -9.33 -3.78 -3.83
CA ARG A 45 -8.84 -4.79 -2.88
C ARG A 45 -7.92 -4.16 -1.84
N HIS A 46 -6.98 -3.33 -2.30
CA HIS A 46 -6.04 -2.60 -1.44
C HIS A 46 -6.76 -1.77 -0.39
N VAL A 47 -7.70 -0.91 -0.81
CA VAL A 47 -8.50 -0.04 0.06
C VAL A 47 -9.33 -0.84 1.06
N ARG A 48 -9.78 -2.05 0.71
CA ARG A 48 -10.50 -2.98 1.62
C ARG A 48 -9.56 -3.78 2.53
N SER A 49 -8.29 -3.41 2.61
CA SER A 49 -7.27 -4.12 3.38
C SER A 49 -7.04 -5.57 2.96
N GLU A 50 -7.30 -5.89 1.68
CA GLU A 50 -7.01 -7.19 1.08
C GLU A 50 -5.66 -7.12 0.36
N PHE A 51 -4.59 -7.40 1.10
CA PHE A 51 -3.22 -7.04 0.67
C PHE A 51 -2.55 -8.01 -0.32
N GLY A 52 -3.21 -9.14 -0.64
CA GLY A 52 -2.69 -10.14 -1.57
C GLY A 52 -1.46 -10.89 -1.05
N GLU A 53 -0.45 -11.08 -1.91
CA GLU A 53 0.76 -11.88 -1.66
C GLU A 53 1.85 -11.06 -0.95
N VAL A 54 1.58 -10.63 0.28
CA VAL A 54 2.56 -9.99 1.16
C VAL A 54 2.83 -10.85 2.40
N ALA A 55 4.01 -10.70 3.00
CA ALA A 55 4.39 -11.43 4.21
C ALA A 55 3.54 -10.98 5.42
N GLU A 56 3.41 -11.83 6.44
CA GLU A 56 2.60 -11.53 7.63
C GLU A 56 3.09 -10.27 8.36
N GLU A 57 4.40 -10.03 8.37
CA GLU A 57 5.01 -8.83 8.94
C GLU A 57 4.55 -7.57 8.20
N THR A 58 4.45 -7.64 6.87
CA THR A 58 3.92 -6.55 6.03
C THR A 58 2.44 -6.35 6.29
N VAL A 59 1.66 -7.42 6.46
CA VAL A 59 0.24 -7.31 6.85
C VAL A 59 0.10 -6.61 8.19
N ALA A 60 0.92 -6.95 9.18
CA ALA A 60 0.91 -6.31 10.48
C ALA A 60 1.31 -4.82 10.38
N ALA A 61 2.35 -4.49 9.61
CA ALA A 61 2.78 -3.13 9.35
C ALA A 61 1.69 -2.29 8.67
N ASN A 62 1.03 -2.82 7.63
CA ASN A 62 -0.09 -2.17 6.97
C ASN A 62 -1.24 -1.86 7.93
N ARG A 63 -1.59 -2.82 8.80
CA ARG A 63 -2.67 -2.61 9.79
C ARG A 63 -2.29 -1.54 10.80
N ALA A 64 -1.03 -1.50 11.24
CA ALA A 64 -0.53 -0.48 12.14
C ALA A 64 -0.54 0.91 11.47
N ALA A 65 -0.12 0.99 10.20
CA ALA A 65 -0.16 2.22 9.41
C ALA A 65 -1.59 2.77 9.28
N ILE A 66 -2.55 1.93 8.87
CA ILE A 66 -3.96 2.30 8.74
C ILE A 66 -4.52 2.85 10.06
N ALA A 67 -4.26 2.15 11.18
CA ALA A 67 -4.71 2.59 12.50
C ALA A 67 -4.12 3.95 12.92
N GLN A 68 -2.89 4.28 12.47
CA GLN A 68 -2.23 5.55 12.77
C GLN A 68 -2.73 6.70 11.89
N THR A 69 -3.08 6.43 10.62
CA THR A 69 -3.62 7.43 9.69
C THR A 69 -4.97 7.96 10.17
N GLU A 70 -5.83 7.10 10.72
CA GLU A 70 -7.14 7.50 11.25
C GLU A 70 -7.05 8.37 12.51
N LEU A 71 -5.96 8.24 13.28
CA LEU A 71 -5.76 8.97 14.52
C LEU A 71 -5.29 10.44 14.32
N GLN A 72 -5.34 10.97 13.08
CA GLN A 72 -4.82 12.29 12.70
C GLN A 72 -3.35 12.53 13.06
N SER A 73 -2.56 11.47 13.29
CA SER A 73 -1.15 11.59 13.62
C SER A 73 -0.30 11.66 12.34
N VAL A 74 -0.33 12.84 11.70
CA VAL A 74 0.29 13.17 10.39
C VAL A 74 1.79 12.83 10.28
N HIS A 75 2.47 12.55 11.39
CA HIS A 75 3.94 12.47 11.45
C HIS A 75 4.50 11.06 11.69
N ARG A 76 3.67 10.02 11.79
CA ARG A 76 4.13 8.66 12.14
C ARG A 76 3.52 7.51 11.34
N GLY A 77 2.76 7.78 10.28
CA GLY A 77 2.19 6.72 9.44
C GLY A 77 3.28 5.89 8.76
N GLY A 78 3.07 4.58 8.64
CA GLY A 78 3.80 3.73 7.71
C GLY A 78 3.15 3.77 6.32
N GLU A 79 3.86 3.31 5.30
CA GLU A 79 3.26 3.05 3.99
C GLU A 79 2.36 1.81 4.06
N VAL A 80 1.30 1.77 3.26
CA VAL A 80 0.45 0.59 3.10
C VAL A 80 0.78 -0.06 1.77
N VAL A 81 1.18 -1.34 1.77
CA VAL A 81 1.67 -2.04 0.57
C VAL A 81 0.85 -3.29 0.28
N SER A 82 0.47 -3.50 -0.96
CA SER A 82 -0.19 -4.74 -1.42
C SER A 82 0.49 -5.28 -2.66
N ALA A 83 0.47 -6.59 -2.82
CA ALA A 83 1.07 -7.28 -3.95
C ALA A 83 0.08 -8.26 -4.57
N TYR A 84 -0.13 -8.16 -5.87
CA TYR A 84 -1.06 -9.01 -6.60
C TYR A 84 -0.38 -9.66 -7.79
N ARG A 85 -0.53 -10.98 -7.94
CA ARG A 85 -0.11 -11.70 -9.14
C ARG A 85 -1.09 -11.46 -10.27
N VAL A 86 -0.54 -11.03 -11.40
CA VAL A 86 -1.28 -10.71 -12.62
C VAL A 86 -0.51 -11.34 -13.78
N GLN A 87 -0.97 -12.53 -14.21
CA GLN A 87 -0.35 -13.32 -15.31
C GLN A 87 1.20 -13.41 -15.23
N GLY A 88 1.71 -13.82 -14.07
CA GLY A 88 3.15 -14.01 -13.85
C GLY A 88 3.89 -12.76 -13.37
N GLU A 89 3.33 -11.57 -13.57
CA GLU A 89 3.86 -10.31 -13.02
C GLU A 89 3.34 -10.06 -11.61
N THR A 90 4.12 -9.35 -10.81
CA THR A 90 3.68 -8.85 -9.50
C THR A 90 3.38 -7.36 -9.61
N VAL A 91 2.11 -7.00 -9.51
CA VAL A 91 1.64 -5.62 -9.42
C VAL A 91 1.59 -5.22 -7.95
N ILE A 92 2.28 -4.16 -7.61
CA ILE A 92 2.29 -3.53 -6.30
C ILE A 92 1.29 -2.37 -6.29
N VAL A 93 0.54 -2.24 -5.20
CA VAL A 93 -0.26 -1.07 -4.89
C VAL A 93 0.24 -0.52 -3.57
N VAL A 94 0.74 0.72 -3.58
CA VAL A 94 1.30 1.37 -2.39
C VAL A 94 0.60 2.69 -2.13
N THR A 95 0.11 2.87 -0.91
CA THR A 95 -0.34 4.17 -0.41
C THR A 95 0.75 4.75 0.46
N ASP A 96 1.12 6.01 0.19
CA ASP A 96 2.17 6.69 0.95
C ASP A 96 1.78 6.87 2.43
N ARG A 97 2.78 7.15 3.26
CA ARG A 97 2.63 7.34 4.72
C ARG A 97 1.67 8.46 5.14
N HIS A 98 1.34 9.37 4.22
CA HIS A 98 0.43 10.49 4.47
C HIS A 98 -0.96 10.25 3.88
N ALA A 99 -1.19 9.07 3.29
CA ALA A 99 -2.37 8.72 2.51
C ALA A 99 -2.73 9.75 1.43
N ALA A 100 -1.72 10.50 0.95
CA ALA A 100 -1.90 11.57 -0.02
C ALA A 100 -1.88 11.03 -1.46
N THR A 101 -1.12 9.97 -1.68
CA THR A 101 -1.01 9.31 -2.99
C THR A 101 -1.07 7.80 -2.86
N THR A 102 -1.66 7.16 -3.88
CA THR A 102 -1.61 5.71 -4.07
C THR A 102 -1.08 5.41 -5.45
N THR A 103 0.00 4.62 -5.53
CA THR A 103 0.65 4.26 -6.79
C THR A 103 0.48 2.78 -7.09
N ILE A 104 0.09 2.48 -8.33
CA ILE A 104 0.02 1.12 -8.88
C ILE A 104 1.19 0.96 -9.85
N LEU A 105 2.11 0.05 -9.55
CA LEU A 105 3.38 -0.15 -10.24
C LEU A 105 3.80 -1.62 -10.23
N LEU A 106 4.76 -2.04 -11.04
CA LEU A 106 5.31 -3.40 -10.96
C LEU A 106 6.36 -3.52 -9.84
N ALA A 107 6.58 -4.74 -9.34
CA ALA A 107 7.57 -5.00 -8.30
C ALA A 107 9.00 -4.48 -8.60
N PRO A 108 9.53 -4.54 -9.84
CA PRO A 108 10.82 -3.92 -10.15
C PRO A 108 10.81 -2.39 -10.02
N GLU A 109 9.70 -1.73 -10.38
CA GLU A 109 9.55 -0.27 -10.24
C GLU A 109 9.55 0.12 -8.76
N TYR A 110 8.84 -0.65 -7.93
CA TYR A 110 8.80 -0.43 -6.48
C TYR A 110 10.17 -0.63 -5.82
N ARG A 111 10.91 -1.68 -6.21
CA ARG A 111 12.28 -1.91 -5.71
C ARG A 111 13.21 -0.74 -6.04
N ASN A 112 13.08 -0.16 -7.23
CA ASN A 112 13.87 1.02 -7.60
C ASN A 112 13.52 2.24 -6.74
N GLN A 113 12.25 2.44 -6.41
CA GLN A 113 11.82 3.52 -5.51
C GLN A 113 12.40 3.34 -4.10
N LEU A 114 12.31 2.13 -3.53
CA LEU A 114 12.89 1.83 -2.21
C LEU A 114 14.41 2.07 -2.18
N HIS A 115 15.12 1.64 -3.23
CA HIS A 115 16.56 1.86 -3.32
C HIS A 115 16.93 3.35 -3.33
N LEU A 116 16.13 4.18 -4.02
CA LEU A 116 16.32 5.64 -4.03
C LEU A 116 16.00 6.29 -2.68
N GLN A 117 14.98 5.80 -1.97
CA GLN A 117 14.64 6.27 -0.62
C GLN A 117 15.76 5.96 0.38
N CYS A 118 16.31 4.73 0.38
CA CYS A 118 17.44 4.38 1.24
C CYS A 118 18.67 5.27 0.99
N TRP A 119 18.90 5.65 -0.28
CA TRP A 119 19.96 6.60 -0.65
C TRP A 119 19.72 8.01 -0.12
N ALA A 120 18.48 8.52 -0.23
CA ALA A 120 18.13 9.84 0.27
C ALA A 120 18.24 9.93 1.82
N GLU A 121 17.75 8.92 2.53
CA GLU A 121 17.81 8.86 4.00
C GLU A 121 19.26 8.74 4.51
N SER A 122 20.12 8.02 3.77
CA SER A 122 21.54 7.92 4.10
C SER A 122 22.28 9.25 3.88
N ALA A 123 21.91 10.01 2.84
CA ALA A 123 22.49 11.32 2.54
C ALA A 123 22.09 12.38 3.59
N ASP A 124 20.86 12.34 4.09
CA ASP A 124 20.38 13.26 5.14
C ASP A 124 20.97 12.94 6.53
N SER A 125 21.44 11.70 6.77
CA SER A 125 22.11 11.33 8.02
C SER A 125 23.56 11.84 8.17
N CYS A 126 24.11 12.41 7.10
CA CYS A 126 25.48 12.95 7.06
C CYS A 126 25.53 14.49 7.16
N ALA A 127 24.41 15.17 7.41
CA ALA A 127 24.31 16.62 7.54
C ALA A 127 24.33 17.11 9.00
#